data_AF-F2Q6A3-F1
#
_entry.id   AF-F2Q6A3-F1
#
_cell.length_a   1.000
_cell.length_b   1.000
_cell.length_c   1.000
_cell.angle_alpha   90.00
_cell.angle_beta   90.00
_cell.angle_gamma   90.00
#
_symmetry.space_group_name_H-M   'P 1'
#
loop_
_entity.id
_entity.type
_entity.pdbx_description
1 polymer ?
#
loop_
_entity_poly.entity_id
_entity_poly.type
_entity_poly.pdbx_seq_one_letter_code
_entity_poly.pdbx_strand_id
1 'polypeptide(L)'
;MQPAGGGQAVFDDSNPVRMPGFRRGPADDSLEAAQSLEREQQALLEAAPVEQAYQEGLELHIRAKHDQVQRVEDRLEGLIDRQQARLQQMQAKAPGFLALPSAKRAWNTQKAQQQARLQTLHYRLESVREIKEGMGVHAPRVEELATRKMRAENPELAADWDAMREAARRHQVMARQQEKEREQKQTQERSRSQTLGLQGRPT
;
A
#
# COMPACT_ATOMS: atom_id res chain seq x y z
N MET A 1 32.13 -82.16 -44.23
CA MET A 1 33.44 -81.47 -44.30
C MET A 1 33.24 -80.06 -43.77
N GLN A 2 33.88 -79.70 -42.66
CA GLN A 2 34.19 -78.29 -42.33
C GLN A 2 35.41 -77.88 -43.18
N PRO A 3 35.58 -76.58 -43.53
CA PRO A 3 36.16 -75.59 -42.60
C PRO A 3 35.48 -74.19 -42.65
N ALA A 4 35.37 -73.52 -41.49
CA ALA A 4 36.12 -72.32 -41.08
C ALA A 4 35.70 -71.04 -41.82
N GLY A 5 35.06 -70.06 -41.15
CA GLY A 5 35.72 -69.06 -40.28
C GLY A 5 35.82 -67.76 -41.12
N GLY A 6 35.45 -66.57 -40.70
CA GLY A 6 35.24 -65.93 -39.41
C GLY A 6 35.57 -64.45 -39.66
N GLY A 7 34.71 -63.52 -39.26
CA GLY A 7 34.95 -62.08 -39.46
C GLY A 7 33.69 -61.22 -39.47
N GLN A 8 32.97 -61.19 -38.35
CA GLN A 8 31.98 -60.15 -38.05
C GLN A 8 32.70 -58.84 -37.71
N ALA A 9 32.34 -57.76 -38.39
CA ALA A 9 32.35 -56.42 -37.83
C ALA A 9 30.94 -55.86 -38.03
N VAL A 10 30.22 -55.85 -36.91
CA VAL A 10 28.83 -55.43 -36.75
C VAL A 10 28.75 -53.92 -36.99
N PHE A 11 27.96 -53.49 -37.97
CA PHE A 11 27.45 -52.13 -38.03
C PHE A 11 26.42 -52.00 -36.90
N ASP A 12 26.81 -51.31 -35.83
CA ASP A 12 25.96 -51.00 -34.69
C ASP A 12 25.03 -49.83 -35.06
N ASP A 13 23.78 -50.17 -35.40
CA ASP A 13 22.69 -49.25 -35.72
C ASP A 13 22.01 -48.85 -34.39
N SER A 14 22.65 -47.96 -33.64
CA SER A 14 22.10 -47.34 -32.44
C SER A 14 22.79 -46.02 -32.13
N ASN A 15 22.43 -44.97 -32.86
CA ASN A 15 22.58 -43.61 -32.34
C ASN A 15 21.45 -42.72 -32.87
N PRO A 16 20.50 -42.26 -32.03
CA PRO A 16 19.43 -41.39 -32.48
C PRO A 16 20.05 -40.08 -32.97
N VAL A 17 19.80 -39.77 -34.25
CA VAL A 17 20.14 -38.50 -34.86
C VAL A 17 19.59 -37.38 -33.99
N ARG A 18 20.50 -36.72 -33.28
CA ARG A 18 20.31 -35.49 -32.54
C ARG A 18 19.69 -34.47 -33.49
N MET A 19 18.38 -34.28 -33.36
CA MET A 19 17.66 -33.24 -34.09
C MET A 19 18.39 -31.90 -33.88
N PRO A 20 18.77 -31.19 -34.95
CA PRO A 20 19.39 -29.88 -34.83
C PRO A 20 18.40 -28.96 -34.14
N GLY A 21 18.85 -28.34 -33.05
CA GLY A 21 18.06 -27.38 -32.30
C GLY A 21 17.46 -26.34 -33.24
N PHE A 22 16.15 -26.12 -33.10
CA PHE A 22 15.48 -24.95 -33.64
C PHE A 22 16.28 -23.73 -33.19
N ARG A 23 17.06 -23.19 -34.13
CA ARG A 23 17.81 -21.95 -33.92
C ARG A 23 16.77 -20.85 -33.95
N ARG A 24 16.25 -20.48 -32.77
CA ARG A 24 15.39 -19.32 -32.54
C ARG A 24 15.96 -18.15 -33.34
N GLY A 25 15.19 -17.70 -34.33
CA GLY A 25 15.65 -16.66 -35.24
C GLY A 25 15.56 -15.27 -34.57
N PRO A 26 16.29 -14.26 -35.06
CA PRO A 26 16.10 -12.86 -34.64
C PRO A 26 14.65 -12.38 -34.88
N ALA A 27 13.91 -13.04 -35.78
CA ALA A 27 12.48 -12.84 -36.00
C ALA A 27 11.63 -13.37 -34.82
N ASP A 28 12.01 -14.48 -34.18
CA ASP A 28 11.29 -15.04 -33.03
C ASP A 28 11.50 -14.18 -31.77
N ASP A 29 12.73 -13.69 -31.55
CA ASP A 29 13.04 -12.79 -30.42
C ASP A 29 12.35 -11.42 -30.56
N SER A 30 12.19 -10.92 -31.80
CA SER A 30 11.45 -9.68 -32.07
C SER A 30 9.92 -9.86 -31.97
N LEU A 31 9.40 -11.03 -32.33
CA LEU A 31 8.00 -11.38 -32.15
C LEU A 31 7.63 -11.52 -30.67
N GLU A 32 8.51 -12.12 -29.86
CA GLU A 32 8.34 -12.21 -28.41
C GLU A 32 8.43 -10.85 -27.73
N ALA A 33 9.37 -9.99 -28.14
CA ALA A 33 9.48 -8.62 -27.63
C ALA A 33 8.25 -7.78 -27.98
N ALA A 34 7.67 -7.97 -29.18
CA ALA A 34 6.43 -7.31 -29.56
C ALA A 34 5.24 -7.80 -28.72
N GLN A 35 5.13 -9.12 -28.50
CA GLN A 35 4.08 -9.71 -27.66
C GLN A 35 4.19 -9.31 -26.18
N SER A 36 5.40 -9.18 -25.63
CA SER A 36 5.57 -8.69 -24.26
C SER A 36 5.15 -7.23 -24.14
N LEU A 37 5.50 -6.39 -25.12
CA LEU A 37 5.12 -4.98 -25.15
C LEU A 37 3.60 -4.80 -25.30
N GLU A 38 2.95 -5.64 -26.11
CA GLU A 38 1.50 -5.64 -26.27
C GLU A 38 0.78 -6.02 -24.98
N ARG A 39 1.28 -7.05 -24.28
CA ARG A 39 0.75 -7.45 -22.95
C ARG A 39 0.96 -6.36 -21.90
N GLU A 40 2.09 -5.67 -21.92
CA GLU A 40 2.35 -4.55 -21.02
C GLU A 40 1.41 -3.38 -21.30
N GLN A 41 1.19 -3.02 -22.56
CA GLN A 41 0.22 -1.98 -22.93
C GLN A 41 -1.21 -2.35 -22.53
N GLN A 42 -1.60 -3.61 -22.73
CA GLN A 42 -2.92 -4.08 -22.35
C GLN A 42 -3.11 -4.09 -20.83
N ALA A 43 -2.10 -4.50 -20.06
CA ALA A 43 -2.14 -4.42 -18.60
C ALA A 43 -2.24 -2.97 -18.09
N LEU A 44 -1.61 -2.01 -18.76
CA LEU A 44 -1.74 -0.58 -18.42
C LEU A 44 -3.15 -0.05 -18.70
N LEU A 45 -3.77 -0.46 -19.81
CA LEU A 45 -5.14 -0.07 -20.17
C LEU A 45 -6.18 -0.65 -19.22
N GLU A 46 -5.97 -1.88 -18.73
CA GLU A 46 -6.84 -2.52 -17.74
C GLU A 46 -6.63 -1.97 -16.32
N ALA A 47 -5.41 -1.52 -15.99
CA ALA A 47 -5.08 -0.92 -14.69
C ALA A 47 -5.62 0.50 -14.51
N ALA A 48 -5.60 1.32 -15.57
CA ALA A 48 -6.06 2.72 -15.54
C ALA A 48 -7.48 2.93 -14.97
N PRO A 49 -8.52 2.15 -15.37
CA PRO A 49 -9.86 2.33 -14.82
C PRO A 49 -9.97 1.90 -13.34
N VAL A 50 -9.21 0.89 -12.91
CA VAL A 50 -9.20 0.43 -11.50
C VAL A 50 -8.57 1.49 -10.60
N GLU A 51 -7.44 2.07 -11.03
CA GLU A 51 -6.79 3.16 -10.30
C GLU A 51 -7.72 4.37 -10.17
N GLN A 52 -8.33 4.82 -11.27
CA GLN A 52 -9.25 5.96 -11.25
C GLN A 52 -10.44 5.71 -10.33
N ALA A 53 -11.12 4.57 -10.48
CA ALA A 53 -12.27 4.23 -9.63
C ALA A 53 -11.90 4.17 -8.15
N TYR A 54 -10.73 3.61 -7.81
CA TYR A 54 -10.25 3.56 -6.43
C TYR A 54 -9.96 4.96 -5.88
N GLN A 55 -9.28 5.81 -6.65
CA GLN A 55 -8.94 7.17 -6.22
C GLN A 55 -10.19 8.05 -6.06
N GLU A 56 -11.10 8.03 -7.03
CA GLU A 56 -12.37 8.78 -6.96
C GLU A 56 -13.22 8.34 -5.77
N GLY A 57 -13.30 7.02 -5.55
CA GLY A 57 -13.97 6.45 -4.38
C GLY A 57 -13.32 6.91 -3.09
N LEU A 58 -11.99 6.87 -3.01
CA LEU A 58 -11.24 7.30 -1.82
C LEU A 58 -11.45 8.78 -1.50
N GLU A 59 -11.33 9.66 -2.50
CA GLU A 59 -11.56 11.12 -2.37
C GLU A 59 -12.94 11.44 -1.79
N LEU A 60 -13.99 10.77 -2.28
CA LEU A 60 -15.34 10.94 -1.75
C LEU A 60 -15.41 10.60 -0.25
N HIS A 61 -14.75 9.51 0.16
CA HIS A 61 -14.73 9.09 1.55
C HIS A 61 -13.88 10.00 2.43
N ILE A 62 -12.73 10.48 1.92
CA ILE A 62 -11.87 11.45 2.62
C ILE A 62 -12.65 12.72 2.90
N ARG A 63 -13.33 13.27 1.89
CA ARG A 63 -14.19 14.45 2.03
C ARG A 63 -15.30 14.21 3.04
N ALA A 64 -16.03 13.10 2.91
CA ALA A 64 -17.13 12.76 3.82
C ALA A 64 -16.65 12.62 5.28
N LYS A 65 -15.44 12.09 5.50
CA LYS A 65 -14.84 11.98 6.84
C LYS A 65 -14.39 13.32 7.39
N HIS A 66 -13.79 14.18 6.58
CA HIS A 66 -13.48 15.55 6.97
C HIS A 66 -14.75 16.31 7.38
N ASP A 67 -15.79 16.26 6.56
CA ASP A 67 -17.07 16.90 6.85
C ASP A 67 -17.71 16.34 8.14
N GLN A 68 -17.59 15.02 8.36
CA GLN A 68 -18.06 14.38 9.60
C GLN A 68 -17.32 14.92 10.82
N VAL A 69 -15.99 15.03 10.74
CA VAL A 69 -15.15 15.55 11.82
C VAL A 69 -15.49 17.01 12.12
N GLN A 70 -15.65 17.87 11.09
CA GLN A 70 -16.07 19.27 11.27
C GLN A 70 -17.41 19.38 12.00
N ARG A 71 -18.43 18.64 11.56
CA ARG A 71 -19.74 18.68 12.23
C ARG A 71 -19.68 18.22 13.69
N VAL A 72 -18.79 17.27 14.02
CA VAL A 72 -18.61 16.81 15.40
C VAL A 72 -17.89 17.87 16.23
N GLU A 73 -16.88 18.52 15.66
CA GLU A 73 -16.16 19.64 16.26
C GLU A 73 -17.12 20.79 16.61
N ASP A 74 -17.87 21.31 15.64
CA ASP A 74 -18.85 22.39 15.83
C ASP A 74 -19.88 22.03 16.92
N ARG A 75 -20.35 20.78 16.93
CA ARG A 75 -21.33 20.30 17.92
C ARG A 75 -20.71 20.27 19.32
N LEU A 76 -19.45 19.86 19.45
CA LEU A 76 -18.76 19.81 20.74
C LEU A 76 -18.49 21.21 21.27
N GLU A 77 -18.06 22.14 20.41
CA GLU A 77 -17.89 23.56 20.76
C GLU A 77 -19.20 24.17 21.25
N GLY A 78 -20.30 23.99 20.51
CA GLY A 78 -21.60 24.48 20.97
C GLY A 78 -22.11 23.79 22.25
N LEU A 79 -21.70 22.54 22.55
CA LEU A 79 -21.99 21.90 23.84
C LEU A 79 -21.14 22.48 24.97
N ILE A 80 -19.87 22.79 24.70
CA ILE A 80 -18.96 23.45 25.64
C ILE A 80 -19.51 24.83 26.01
N ASP A 81 -19.89 25.65 25.04
CA ASP A 81 -20.42 27.00 25.27
C ASP A 81 -21.67 26.97 26.15
N ARG A 82 -22.63 26.09 25.84
CA ARG A 82 -23.84 25.89 26.66
C ARG A 82 -23.50 25.44 28.07
N GLN A 83 -22.51 24.56 28.22
CA GLN A 83 -22.08 24.03 29.51
C GLN A 83 -21.37 25.10 30.36
N GLN A 84 -20.56 25.96 29.72
CA GLN A 84 -19.92 27.11 30.36
C GLN A 84 -20.96 28.15 30.79
N ALA A 85 -21.93 28.49 29.93
CA ALA A 85 -23.03 29.40 30.26
C ALA A 85 -23.86 28.88 31.45
N ARG A 86 -24.18 27.58 31.47
CA ARG A 86 -24.88 26.94 32.60
C ARG A 86 -24.08 27.04 33.90
N LEU A 87 -22.77 26.85 33.82
CA LEU A 87 -21.87 26.92 34.97
C LEU A 87 -21.76 28.36 35.50
N GLN A 88 -21.67 29.36 34.61
CA GLN A 88 -21.71 30.78 34.97
C GLN A 88 -23.04 31.16 35.64
N GLN A 89 -24.18 30.72 35.08
CA GLN A 89 -25.50 30.98 35.67
C GLN A 89 -25.64 30.36 37.07
N MET A 90 -25.12 29.14 37.27
CA MET A 90 -25.11 28.46 38.56
C MET A 90 -24.18 29.14 39.57
N GLN A 91 -23.06 29.71 39.11
CA GLN A 91 -22.18 30.54 39.95
C GLN A 91 -22.85 31.85 40.36
N ALA A 92 -23.59 32.49 39.46
CA ALA A 92 -24.37 33.69 39.80
C ALA A 92 -25.47 33.41 40.85
N LYS A 93 -25.99 32.19 40.89
CA LYS A 93 -26.98 31.71 41.87
C LYS A 93 -26.34 30.98 43.05
N ALA A 94 -25.08 31.26 43.36
CA ALA A 94 -24.38 30.59 44.45
C ALA A 94 -25.08 30.84 45.80
N PRO A 95 -25.17 29.81 46.67
CA PRO A 95 -25.73 29.98 47.99
C PRO A 95 -24.87 30.95 48.81
N GLY A 96 -25.51 31.96 49.41
CA GLY A 96 -24.84 32.96 50.24
C GLY A 96 -24.29 32.39 51.56
N PHE A 97 -23.63 33.25 52.35
CA PHE A 97 -23.00 32.85 53.61
C PHE A 97 -23.97 32.21 54.61
N LEU A 98 -25.22 32.71 54.68
CA LEU A 98 -26.28 32.21 55.57
C LEU A 98 -26.99 30.94 55.06
N ALA A 99 -26.62 30.41 53.89
CA ALA A 99 -27.27 29.22 53.36
C ALA A 99 -26.97 27.97 54.21
N LEU A 100 -27.97 27.10 54.33
CA LEU A 100 -27.88 25.82 55.03
C LEU A 100 -26.70 24.98 54.50
N PRO A 101 -25.97 24.24 55.37
CA PRO A 101 -24.85 23.40 54.95
C PRO A 101 -25.23 22.38 53.86
N SER A 102 -26.44 21.83 53.91
CA SER A 102 -26.96 20.89 52.89
C SER A 102 -27.09 21.55 51.52
N ALA A 103 -27.63 22.77 51.45
CA ALA A 103 -27.75 23.54 50.22
C ALA A 103 -26.38 23.89 49.62
N LYS A 104 -25.40 24.26 50.47
CA LYS A 104 -24.01 24.49 50.04
C LYS A 104 -23.36 23.23 49.47
N ARG A 105 -23.54 22.07 50.13
CA ARG A 105 -23.03 20.78 49.64
C ARG A 105 -23.66 20.39 48.31
N ALA A 106 -24.99 20.49 48.19
CA ALA A 106 -25.70 20.19 46.95
C ALA A 106 -25.21 21.07 45.78
N TRP A 107 -25.03 22.37 46.02
CA TRP A 107 -24.46 23.29 45.04
C TRP A 107 -23.02 22.92 44.66
N ASN A 108 -22.17 22.61 45.64
CA ASN A 108 -20.79 22.17 45.38
C ASN A 108 -20.75 20.88 44.54
N THR A 109 -21.59 19.90 44.86
CA THR A 109 -21.71 18.66 44.07
C THR A 109 -22.18 18.95 42.65
N GLN A 110 -23.20 19.80 42.49
CA GLN A 110 -23.67 20.21 41.16
C GLN A 110 -22.56 20.92 40.37
N LYS A 111 -21.82 21.83 41.01
CA LYS A 111 -20.68 22.51 40.40
C LYS A 111 -19.61 21.53 39.94
N ALA A 112 -19.22 20.59 40.79
CA ALA A 112 -18.23 19.57 40.47
C ALA A 112 -18.69 18.70 39.28
N GLN A 113 -19.97 18.31 39.24
CA GLN A 113 -20.54 17.55 38.11
C GLN A 113 -20.51 18.35 36.81
N GLN A 114 -20.89 19.63 36.82
CA GLN A 114 -20.85 20.47 35.62
C GLN A 114 -19.40 20.70 35.15
N GLN A 115 -18.45 20.88 36.08
CA GLN A 115 -17.03 21.00 35.76
C GLN A 115 -16.48 19.70 35.16
N ALA A 116 -16.77 18.54 35.75
CA ALA A 116 -16.36 17.25 35.22
C ALA A 116 -16.92 17.03 33.80
N ARG A 117 -18.19 17.38 33.57
CA ARG A 117 -18.81 17.31 32.24
C ARG A 117 -18.09 18.21 31.23
N LEU A 118 -17.75 19.42 31.63
CA LEU A 118 -17.01 20.36 30.78
C LEU A 118 -15.63 19.81 30.42
N GLN A 119 -14.90 19.24 31.38
CA GLN A 119 -13.60 18.61 31.12
C GLN A 119 -13.72 17.43 30.15
N THR A 120 -14.73 16.58 30.30
CA THR A 120 -14.99 15.49 29.34
C THR A 120 -15.26 16.03 27.94
N LEU A 121 -16.00 17.14 27.80
CA LEU A 121 -16.27 17.73 26.49
C LEU A 121 -14.99 18.31 25.85
N HIS A 122 -14.13 18.99 26.62
CA HIS A 122 -12.84 19.47 26.13
C HIS A 122 -11.93 18.32 25.70
N TYR A 123 -11.80 17.27 26.51
CA TYR A 123 -11.01 16.10 26.13
C TYR A 123 -11.51 15.45 24.83
N ARG A 124 -12.85 15.36 24.66
CA ARG A 124 -13.43 14.83 23.43
C ARG A 124 -13.18 15.74 22.23
N LEU A 125 -13.26 17.06 22.40
CA LEU A 125 -12.95 18.02 21.35
C LEU A 125 -11.49 17.89 20.92
N GLU A 126 -10.58 17.78 21.90
CA GLU A 126 -9.15 17.56 21.64
C GLU A 126 -8.93 16.25 20.87
N SER A 127 -9.58 15.16 21.28
CA SER A 127 -9.50 13.87 20.56
C SER A 127 -9.99 13.97 19.12
N VAL A 128 -11.02 14.79 18.85
CA VAL A 128 -11.55 15.01 17.50
C VAL A 128 -10.57 15.84 16.67
N ARG A 129 -9.95 16.86 17.26
CA ARG A 129 -8.88 17.66 16.62
C ARG A 129 -7.64 16.83 16.35
N GLU A 130 -7.24 15.94 17.26
CA GLU A 130 -6.18 14.96 17.04
C GLU A 130 -6.51 14.01 15.88
N ILE A 131 -7.78 13.63 15.69
CA ILE A 131 -8.18 12.83 14.52
C ILE A 131 -8.10 13.65 13.22
N LYS A 132 -8.45 14.94 13.27
CA LYS A 132 -8.44 15.86 12.13
C LYS A 132 -7.02 16.18 11.67
N GLU A 133 -6.16 16.52 12.61
CA GLU A 133 -4.84 17.12 12.39
C GLU A 133 -3.68 16.15 12.66
N GLY A 134 -3.93 15.09 13.42
CA GLY A 134 -2.92 14.11 13.78
C GLY A 134 -2.53 13.21 12.63
N MET A 135 -1.27 12.79 12.63
CA MET A 135 -0.71 11.87 11.65
C MET A 135 -0.87 10.42 12.12
N GLY A 136 -1.37 9.58 11.22
CA GLY A 136 -1.29 8.12 11.33
C GLY A 136 0.06 7.59 10.83
N VAL A 137 0.14 6.28 10.61
CA VAL A 137 1.39 5.60 10.22
C VAL A 137 1.86 6.06 8.84
N HIS A 138 0.92 6.36 7.93
CA HIS A 138 1.22 6.68 6.53
C HIS A 138 0.50 7.93 6.00
N ALA A 139 -0.56 8.38 6.66
CA ALA A 139 -1.39 9.50 6.24
C ALA A 139 -2.06 10.16 7.46
N PRO A 140 -2.65 11.37 7.35
CA PRO A 140 -3.51 11.93 8.39
C PRO A 140 -4.55 10.92 8.89
N ARG A 141 -4.83 10.94 10.19
CA ARG A 141 -5.65 9.91 10.85
C ARG A 141 -7.08 9.85 10.29
N VAL A 142 -7.64 11.00 9.91
CA VAL A 142 -8.94 11.09 9.22
C VAL A 142 -8.95 10.37 7.86
N GLU A 143 -7.85 10.44 7.10
CA GLU A 143 -7.70 9.76 5.80
C GLU A 143 -7.51 8.26 5.98
N GLU A 144 -6.82 7.80 7.02
CA GLU A 144 -6.76 6.38 7.35
C GLU A 144 -8.15 5.82 7.67
N LEU A 145 -8.96 6.56 8.42
CA LEU A 145 -10.35 6.18 8.70
C LEU A 145 -11.21 6.18 7.43
N ALA A 146 -10.97 7.12 6.50
CA ALA A 146 -11.64 7.15 5.21
C ALA A 146 -11.24 5.93 4.36
N THR A 147 -9.95 5.61 4.28
CA THR A 147 -9.42 4.45 3.55
C THR A 147 -9.98 3.15 4.10
N ARG A 148 -9.95 2.97 5.43
CA ARG A 148 -10.53 1.77 6.07
C ARG A 148 -12.02 1.65 5.78
N LYS A 149 -12.76 2.77 5.81
CA LYS A 149 -14.19 2.78 5.52
C LYS A 149 -14.47 2.44 4.05
N MET A 150 -13.80 3.10 3.12
CA MET A 150 -13.96 2.85 1.69
C MET A 150 -13.71 1.39 1.34
N ARG A 151 -12.64 0.80 1.89
CA ARG A 151 -12.28 -0.61 1.64
C ARG A 151 -13.24 -1.60 2.30
N ALA A 152 -13.86 -1.24 3.42
CA ALA A 152 -14.90 -2.06 4.04
C ALA A 152 -16.22 -2.03 3.25
N GLU A 153 -16.55 -0.91 2.63
CA GLU A 153 -17.76 -0.75 1.81
C GLU A 153 -17.57 -1.28 0.38
N ASN A 154 -16.34 -1.25 -0.15
CA ASN A 154 -15.98 -1.68 -1.50
C ASN A 154 -14.82 -2.70 -1.47
N PRO A 155 -15.04 -3.93 -0.96
CA PRO A 155 -13.97 -4.91 -0.78
C PRO A 155 -13.37 -5.39 -2.11
N GLU A 156 -14.18 -5.53 -3.16
CA GLU A 156 -13.73 -6.01 -4.48
C GLU A 156 -12.77 -5.00 -5.14
N LEU A 157 -13.19 -3.73 -5.21
CA LEU A 157 -12.35 -2.64 -5.73
C LEU A 157 -11.03 -2.50 -4.95
N ALA A 158 -11.07 -2.72 -3.62
CA ALA A 158 -9.88 -2.72 -2.79
C ALA A 158 -8.95 -3.90 -3.10
N ALA A 159 -9.50 -5.09 -3.37
CA ALA A 159 -8.75 -6.27 -3.75
C ALA A 159 -8.11 -6.10 -5.14
N ASP A 160 -8.84 -5.57 -6.11
CA ASP A 160 -8.33 -5.29 -7.46
C ASP A 160 -7.19 -4.27 -7.43
N TRP A 161 -7.34 -3.20 -6.65
CA TRP A 161 -6.28 -2.21 -6.42
C TRP A 161 -5.03 -2.83 -5.79
N ASP A 162 -5.19 -3.67 -4.77
CA ASP A 162 -4.07 -4.34 -4.12
C ASP A 162 -3.36 -5.32 -5.07
N ALA A 163 -4.13 -6.09 -5.86
CA ALA A 163 -3.61 -7.01 -6.85
C ALA A 163 -2.80 -6.27 -7.92
N MET A 164 -3.32 -5.14 -8.42
CA MET A 164 -2.63 -4.27 -9.38
C MET A 164 -1.31 -3.73 -8.78
N ARG A 165 -1.34 -3.24 -7.54
CA ARG A 165 -0.14 -2.74 -6.82
C ARG A 165 0.87 -3.85 -6.54
N GLU A 166 0.42 -5.06 -6.25
CA GLU A 166 1.29 -6.21 -6.05
C GLU A 166 1.95 -6.65 -7.36
N ALA A 167 1.18 -6.73 -8.45
CA ALA A 167 1.71 -7.02 -9.78
C ALA A 167 2.78 -6.00 -10.20
N ALA A 168 2.52 -4.70 -10.00
CA ALA A 168 3.50 -3.64 -10.25
C ALA A 168 4.77 -3.79 -9.41
N ARG A 169 4.65 -4.12 -8.12
CA ARG A 169 5.81 -4.38 -7.24
C ARG A 169 6.61 -5.59 -7.71
N ARG A 170 5.95 -6.70 -8.03
CA ARG A 170 6.59 -7.92 -8.55
C ARG A 170 7.34 -7.61 -9.86
N HIS A 171 6.72 -6.86 -10.77
CA HIS A 171 7.35 -6.42 -12.00
C HIS A 171 8.61 -5.58 -11.75
N GLN A 172 8.54 -4.58 -10.87
CA GLN A 172 9.70 -3.75 -10.50
C GLN A 172 10.84 -4.56 -9.88
N VAL A 173 10.52 -5.54 -9.03
CA VAL A 173 11.53 -6.43 -8.43
C VAL A 173 12.20 -7.28 -9.50
N MET A 174 11.42 -7.89 -10.40
CA MET A 174 11.94 -8.70 -11.51
C MET A 174 12.81 -7.86 -12.46
N ALA A 175 12.36 -6.66 -12.83
CA ALA A 175 13.13 -5.76 -13.69
C ALA A 175 14.50 -5.41 -13.08
N ARG A 176 14.53 -5.09 -11.78
CA ARG A 176 15.79 -4.82 -11.04
C ARG A 176 16.70 -6.04 -10.97
N GLN A 177 16.15 -7.26 -10.89
CA GLN A 177 16.94 -8.48 -10.90
C GLN A 177 17.57 -8.73 -12.27
N GLN A 178 16.79 -8.59 -13.35
CA GLN A 178 17.28 -8.75 -14.72
C GLN A 178 18.36 -7.72 -15.07
N GLU A 179 18.21 -6.48 -14.62
CA GLU A 179 19.21 -5.42 -14.80
C GLU A 179 20.54 -5.79 -14.14
N LYS A 180 20.50 -6.22 -12.87
CA LYS A 180 21.69 -6.69 -12.14
C LYS A 180 22.36 -7.90 -12.81
N GLU A 181 21.58 -8.85 -13.33
CA GLU A 181 22.13 -9.99 -14.06
C GLU A 181 22.81 -9.57 -15.36
N ARG A 182 22.23 -8.61 -16.09
CA ARG A 182 22.83 -8.07 -17.32
C ARG A 182 24.14 -7.35 -17.02
N GLU A 183 24.20 -6.54 -15.97
CA GLU A 183 25.43 -5.87 -15.52
C GLU A 183 26.52 -6.87 -15.10
N GLN A 184 26.15 -7.93 -14.37
CA GLN A 184 27.09 -8.98 -13.97
C GLN A 184 27.63 -9.74 -15.19
N LYS A 185 26.78 -10.10 -16.16
CA LYS A 185 27.20 -10.76 -17.41
C LYS A 185 28.14 -9.87 -18.22
N GLN A 186 27.81 -8.58 -18.40
CA GLN A 186 28.69 -7.63 -19.09
C GLN A 186 30.04 -7.44 -18.38
N THR A 187 30.05 -7.40 -17.05
CA THR A 187 31.28 -7.28 -16.27
C THR A 187 32.13 -8.54 -16.38
N GLN A 188 31.50 -9.72 -16.37
CA GLN A 188 32.18 -11.01 -16.54
C GLN A 188 32.74 -11.18 -17.97
N GLU A 189 32.00 -10.76 -18.99
CA GLU A 189 32.46 -10.76 -20.38
C GLU A 189 33.65 -9.80 -20.57
N ARG A 190 33.56 -8.56 -20.05
CA ARG A 190 34.70 -7.61 -20.08
C ARG A 190 35.93 -8.18 -19.37
N SER A 191 35.74 -8.86 -18.24
CA SER A 191 36.84 -9.48 -17.48
C SER A 191 37.45 -10.67 -18.26
N ARG A 192 36.63 -11.50 -18.91
CA ARG A 192 37.09 -12.61 -19.76
C ARG A 192 37.85 -12.13 -21.00
N SER A 193 37.36 -11.08 -21.67
CA SER A 193 38.04 -10.48 -22.82
C SER A 193 39.40 -9.89 -22.46
N GLN A 194 39.54 -9.30 -21.26
CA GLN A 194 40.84 -8.82 -20.76
C GLN A 194 41.82 -9.97 -20.49
N THR A 195 41.36 -11.11 -19.97
CA THR A 195 42.23 -12.29 -19.72
C THR A 195 42.66 -13.02 -20.99
N LEU A 196 41.87 -12.97 -22.07
CA LEU A 196 42.22 -13.55 -23.38
C LEU A 196 43.18 -12.68 -24.19
N GLY A 197 43.19 -11.35 -23.98
CA GLY A 197 44.14 -10.43 -24.61
C GLY A 197 45.58 -10.52 -24.08
N LEU A 198 45.81 -11.20 -22.94
CA LEU A 198 47.12 -11.34 -22.29
C LEU A 198 47.88 -12.62 -22.68
N GLN A 199 47.26 -13.55 -23.44
CA GLN A 199 47.86 -14.85 -23.78
C GLN A 199 48.41 -14.93 -25.22
N GLY A 200 48.39 -13.83 -25.97
CA GLY A 200 48.72 -13.79 -27.41
C GLY A 200 50.04 -13.11 -27.79
N ARG A 201 51.09 -13.16 -26.95
CA ARG A 201 52.40 -12.59 -27.31
C ARG A 201 53.52 -13.66 -27.18
N PRO A 202 53.84 -14.39 -28.26
CA PRO A 202 55.02 -15.23 -28.31
C PRO A 202 56.28 -14.35 -28.45
N THR A 203 57.28 -14.61 -27.61
CA THR A 203 58.66 -14.10 -27.73
C THR A 203 59.46 -14.89 -28.73
#